data_AF-A0A2N9YHA8-F1
#
_entry.id   AF-A0A2N9YHA8-F1
#
_cell.length_a   1.000
_cell.length_b   1.000
_cell.length_c   1.000
_cell.angle_alpha   90.00
_cell.angle_beta   90.00
_cell.angle_gamma   90.00
#
_symmetry.space_group_name_H-M   'P 1'
#
loop_
_entity.id
_entity.type
_entity.pdbx_description
1 polymer ?
#
loop_
_entity_poly.entity_id
_entity_poly.type
_entity_poly.pdbx_seq_one_letter_code
_entity_poly.pdbx_strand_id
1 'polypeptide(L)'
;MVMSLPNFRFQEPNAEAVAYLAQKKIGKTTFDWRDVWKEEHLNNFVVAKAMQLDVLTTIHESLHQAIEKGLPFSQFKKDLQPKLEALGWWGKGQMTDPKTGEIRDVQLGSPHRLHTIYRTNKDMAYAASKWKRIEEREKDFPYLVYRIGVAKEHRPEHVKLDGLCLPVRHPIWKIIYPPNGWLCHCDVDQITKRQYEKYLKEGIDSSIGTQEIDPETGLPTGHATFKKIPLQTTAPKLEMVDWYNSRTGKMEKIPKGIDAGFDYNVGLANQARLGSLTQTLTEKIKVAPPAIAKPFAMEMIKEYNNLYKTNADLMLTEQKTAMTLFFSFIKKLFSLGE
;
A
#
# COMPACT_ATOMS: atom_id res chain seq x y z
N MET A 1 -7.22 -18.41 30.25
CA MET A 1 -6.67 -17.12 29.79
C MET A 1 -6.05 -17.37 28.43
N VAL A 2 -6.74 -17.03 27.34
CA VAL A 2 -6.34 -17.43 25.98
C VAL A 2 -5.10 -16.63 25.57
N MET A 3 -3.99 -17.34 25.39
CA MET A 3 -2.70 -16.77 25.01
C MET A 3 -2.74 -16.27 23.56
N SER A 4 -2.46 -14.98 23.39
CA SER A 4 -2.22 -14.35 22.09
C SER A 4 -0.93 -14.89 21.49
N LEU A 5 -1.05 -15.80 20.51
CA LEU A 5 0.07 -16.19 19.66
C LEU A 5 0.67 -14.96 18.93
N PRO A 6 1.98 -14.92 18.66
CA PRO A 6 2.60 -13.83 17.93
C PRO A 6 1.96 -13.74 16.53
N ASN A 7 1.30 -12.61 16.28
CA ASN A 7 0.65 -12.16 15.03
C ASN A 7 1.13 -12.84 13.72
N PHE A 8 0.74 -14.09 13.47
CA PHE A 8 0.45 -14.54 12.12
C PHE A 8 -0.89 -13.90 11.76
N ARG A 9 -0.85 -12.65 11.29
CA ARG A 9 -2.03 -12.00 10.70
C ARG A 9 -2.38 -12.82 9.46
N PHE A 10 -3.29 -13.79 9.58
CA PHE A 10 -4.13 -14.18 8.46
C PHE A 10 -4.77 -12.89 7.97
N GLN A 11 -4.23 -12.35 6.88
CA GLN A 11 -4.72 -11.13 6.29
C GLN A 11 -6.01 -11.52 5.57
N GLU A 12 -7.14 -11.28 6.23
CA GLU A 12 -8.48 -11.38 5.63
C GLU A 12 -8.51 -10.67 4.26
N PRO A 13 -9.29 -11.16 3.30
CA PRO A 13 -9.57 -10.46 2.05
C PRO A 13 -9.89 -8.99 2.32
N ASN A 14 -9.03 -8.09 1.85
CA ASN A 14 -9.19 -6.66 2.04
C ASN A 14 -9.75 -6.05 0.77
N ALA A 15 -11.09 -5.95 0.69
CA ALA A 15 -11.80 -5.43 -0.48
C ALA A 15 -11.28 -4.06 -0.94
N GLU A 16 -10.83 -3.21 -0.01
CA GLU A 16 -10.24 -1.91 -0.35
C GLU A 16 -8.84 -2.04 -0.98
N ALA A 17 -8.05 -3.04 -0.56
CA ALA A 17 -6.73 -3.30 -1.15
C ALA A 17 -6.89 -3.92 -2.55
N VAL A 18 -7.90 -4.78 -2.73
CA VAL A 18 -8.30 -5.31 -4.04
C VAL A 18 -8.71 -4.16 -4.96
N ALA A 19 -9.63 -3.30 -4.51
CA ALA A 19 -10.08 -2.13 -5.26
C ALA A 19 -8.91 -1.18 -5.59
N TYR A 20 -7.97 -1.00 -4.66
CA TYR A 20 -6.78 -0.18 -4.87
C TYR A 20 -5.90 -0.67 -6.02
N LEU A 21 -5.77 -2.00 -6.18
CA LEU A 21 -4.99 -2.60 -7.26
C LEU A 21 -5.78 -2.61 -8.58
N ALA A 22 -7.08 -2.93 -8.53
CA ALA A 22 -7.96 -3.03 -9.70
C ALA A 22 -8.09 -1.71 -10.48
N GLN A 23 -8.14 -0.58 -9.78
CA GLN A 23 -8.27 0.76 -10.39
C GLN A 23 -7.00 1.25 -11.12
N LYS A 24 -5.86 0.54 -11.01
CA LYS A 24 -4.62 0.96 -11.64
C LYS A 24 -4.66 0.66 -13.14
N LYS A 25 -4.24 1.62 -13.95
CA LYS A 25 -4.15 1.46 -15.41
C LYS A 25 -3.03 0.48 -15.76
N ILE A 26 -3.35 -0.45 -16.65
CA ILE A 26 -2.38 -1.32 -17.31
C ILE A 26 -2.12 -0.70 -18.70
N GLY A 27 -0.85 -0.64 -19.12
CA GLY A 27 -0.47 -0.11 -20.43
C GLY A 27 0.75 0.80 -20.44
N LYS A 28 1.22 1.25 -19.27
CA LYS A 28 2.53 1.92 -19.15
C LYS A 28 3.61 0.86 -18.93
N THR A 29 4.48 0.66 -19.91
CA THR A 29 5.68 -0.17 -19.76
C THR A 29 6.86 0.69 -19.29
N THR A 30 7.79 0.09 -18.55
CA THR A 30 8.94 0.79 -17.95
C THR A 30 10.17 -0.09 -18.06
N PHE A 31 11.33 0.48 -18.36
CA PHE A 31 12.57 -0.29 -18.45
C PHE A 31 13.28 -0.36 -17.08
N ASP A 32 13.22 0.72 -16.32
CA ASP A 32 13.78 0.87 -14.99
C ASP A 32 12.67 1.25 -13.99
N TRP A 33 12.83 0.85 -12.72
CA TRP A 33 11.87 1.24 -11.68
C TRP A 33 11.87 2.76 -11.46
N ARG A 34 12.99 3.43 -11.75
CA ARG A 34 13.13 4.90 -11.71
C ARG A 34 12.44 5.62 -12.86
N ASP A 35 11.77 4.90 -13.76
CA ASP A 35 10.98 5.50 -14.85
C ASP A 35 9.59 5.97 -14.40
N VAL A 36 9.21 5.67 -13.16
CA VAL A 36 7.93 6.04 -12.56
C VAL A 36 8.21 6.59 -11.17
N TRP A 37 7.50 7.65 -10.80
CA TRP A 37 7.73 8.39 -9.56
C TRP A 37 6.44 8.59 -8.79
N LYS A 38 6.46 8.27 -7.48
CA LYS A 38 5.40 8.57 -6.48
C LYS A 38 3.97 8.44 -7.03
N GLU A 39 3.29 9.54 -7.30
CA GLU A 39 1.89 9.58 -7.72
C GLU A 39 1.63 8.86 -9.05
N GLU A 40 2.65 8.70 -9.89
CA GLU A 40 2.52 7.89 -11.10
C GLU A 40 2.23 6.41 -10.79
N HIS A 41 2.77 5.88 -9.67
CA HIS A 41 2.46 4.53 -9.19
C HIS A 41 1.03 4.40 -8.67
N LEU A 42 0.35 5.50 -8.30
CA LEU A 42 -1.05 5.46 -7.91
C LEU A 42 -1.96 5.22 -9.11
N ASN A 43 -1.57 5.74 -10.27
CA ASN A 43 -2.36 5.70 -11.50
C ASN A 43 -2.07 4.47 -12.36
N ASN A 44 -0.83 4.01 -12.38
CA ASN A 44 -0.38 2.97 -13.30
C ASN A 44 0.16 1.77 -12.53
N PHE A 45 -0.22 0.58 -12.97
CA PHE A 45 0.48 -0.64 -12.60
C PHE A 45 1.66 -0.81 -13.54
N VAL A 46 2.87 -0.84 -12.97
CA VAL A 46 4.12 -0.96 -13.72
C VAL A 46 5.01 -2.00 -13.09
N VAL A 47 5.69 -2.76 -13.94
CA VAL A 47 6.78 -3.65 -13.56
C VAL A 47 7.93 -3.35 -14.49
N ALA A 48 9.08 -2.97 -13.93
CA ALA A 48 10.27 -2.69 -14.72
C ALA A 48 10.56 -3.88 -15.67
N LYS A 49 11.01 -3.63 -16.89
CA LYS A 49 11.36 -4.65 -17.90
C LYS A 49 10.21 -5.58 -18.30
N ALA A 50 8.98 -5.38 -17.83
CA ALA A 50 7.79 -6.02 -18.38
C ALA A 50 7.33 -5.18 -19.58
N MET A 51 8.10 -5.26 -20.67
CA MET A 51 7.89 -4.43 -21.88
C MET A 51 6.79 -4.97 -22.80
N GLN A 52 6.21 -6.12 -22.45
CA GLN A 52 5.07 -6.72 -23.16
C GLN A 52 3.81 -6.55 -22.32
N LEU A 53 2.71 -6.17 -22.97
CA LEU A 53 1.44 -5.96 -22.28
C LEU A 53 0.93 -7.25 -21.62
N ASP A 54 1.06 -8.39 -22.30
CA ASP A 54 0.60 -9.68 -21.77
C ASP A 54 1.34 -10.07 -20.49
N VAL A 55 2.65 -9.80 -20.42
CA VAL A 55 3.45 -10.00 -19.19
C VAL A 55 2.91 -9.11 -18.07
N LEU A 56 2.71 -7.82 -18.35
CA LEU A 56 2.25 -6.86 -17.33
C LEU A 56 0.84 -7.21 -16.83
N THR A 57 -0.09 -7.53 -17.72
CA THR A 57 -1.46 -7.97 -17.41
C THR A 57 -1.43 -9.26 -16.58
N THR A 58 -0.64 -10.26 -16.99
CA THR A 58 -0.53 -11.54 -16.27
C THR A 58 -0.06 -11.34 -14.83
N ILE A 59 0.91 -10.44 -14.60
CA ILE A 59 1.38 -10.13 -13.24
C ILE A 59 0.29 -9.39 -12.45
N HIS A 60 -0.37 -8.40 -13.05
CA HIS A 60 -1.43 -7.63 -12.40
C HIS A 60 -2.59 -8.52 -11.94
N GLU A 61 -3.11 -9.36 -12.84
CA GLU A 61 -4.20 -10.29 -12.54
C GLU A 61 -3.82 -11.29 -11.46
N SER A 62 -2.59 -11.81 -11.51
CA SER A 62 -2.11 -12.76 -10.49
C SER A 62 -1.95 -12.09 -9.12
N LEU A 63 -1.55 -10.81 -9.07
CA LEU A 63 -1.52 -10.04 -7.81
C LEU A 63 -2.93 -9.75 -7.31
N HIS A 64 -3.85 -9.38 -8.20
CA HIS A 64 -5.25 -9.17 -7.86
C HIS A 64 -5.83 -10.41 -7.18
N GLN A 65 -5.70 -11.57 -7.82
CA GLN A 65 -6.15 -12.85 -7.25
C GLN A 65 -5.46 -13.18 -5.93
N ALA A 66 -4.17 -12.87 -5.79
CA ALA A 66 -3.45 -13.14 -4.57
C ALA A 66 -3.91 -12.27 -3.39
N ILE A 67 -4.24 -11.00 -3.63
CA ILE A 67 -4.80 -10.11 -2.59
C ILE A 67 -6.25 -10.50 -2.27
N GLU A 68 -7.06 -10.76 -3.30
CA GLU A 68 -8.47 -11.12 -3.17
C GLU A 68 -8.66 -12.41 -2.38
N LYS A 69 -7.85 -13.44 -2.67
CA LYS A 69 -7.97 -14.77 -2.05
C LYS A 69 -7.02 -14.96 -0.86
N GLY A 70 -6.24 -13.95 -0.48
CA GLY A 70 -5.25 -14.04 0.59
C GLY A 70 -4.14 -15.07 0.32
N LEU A 71 -3.73 -15.26 -0.94
CA LEU A 71 -2.74 -16.28 -1.31
C LEU A 71 -1.36 -15.93 -0.74
N PRO A 72 -0.64 -16.89 -0.12
CA PRO A 72 0.74 -16.68 0.32
C PRO A 72 1.69 -16.58 -0.87
N PHE A 73 2.88 -16.01 -0.65
CA PHE A 73 3.91 -15.86 -1.70
C PHE A 73 4.27 -17.19 -2.38
N SER A 74 4.30 -18.30 -1.62
CA SER A 74 4.58 -19.63 -2.17
C SER A 74 3.61 -20.02 -3.27
N GLN A 75 2.31 -19.80 -3.05
CA GLN A 75 1.25 -20.09 -4.00
C GLN A 75 1.28 -19.10 -5.18
N PHE A 76 1.39 -17.80 -4.89
CA PHE A 76 1.54 -16.76 -5.93
C PHE A 76 2.70 -17.07 -6.90
N LYS A 77 3.86 -17.46 -6.38
CA LYS A 77 5.03 -17.84 -7.19
C LYS A 77 4.73 -19.10 -8.02
N LYS A 78 4.16 -20.13 -7.40
CA LYS A 78 3.83 -21.41 -8.05
C LYS A 78 2.89 -21.20 -9.26
N ASP A 79 1.92 -20.30 -9.13
CA ASP A 79 0.92 -20.05 -10.16
C ASP A 79 1.42 -19.12 -11.27
N LEU A 80 2.21 -18.11 -10.92
CA LEU A 80 2.65 -17.07 -11.84
C LEU A 80 3.91 -17.45 -12.63
N GLN A 81 4.88 -18.12 -12.01
CA GLN A 81 6.14 -18.48 -12.66
C GLN A 81 5.98 -19.19 -14.02
N PRO A 82 5.22 -20.30 -14.13
CA PRO A 82 5.09 -21.01 -15.42
C PRO A 82 4.44 -20.16 -16.52
N LYS A 83 3.52 -19.25 -16.15
CA LYS A 83 2.90 -18.31 -17.10
C LYS A 83 3.94 -17.32 -17.66
N LEU A 84 4.81 -16.81 -16.80
CA LEU A 84 5.87 -15.88 -17.21
C LEU A 84 6.97 -16.56 -18.03
N GLU A 85 7.29 -17.81 -17.71
CA GLU A 85 8.19 -18.64 -18.52
C GLU A 85 7.62 -18.86 -19.93
N ALA A 86 6.32 -19.19 -20.03
CA ALA A 86 5.63 -19.35 -21.32
C ALA A 86 5.59 -18.04 -22.14
N LEU A 87 5.52 -16.89 -21.48
CA LEU A 87 5.61 -15.56 -22.11
C LEU A 87 7.05 -15.11 -22.41
N GLY A 88 8.06 -15.96 -22.17
CA GLY A 88 9.47 -15.63 -22.40
C GLY A 88 10.04 -14.60 -21.43
N TRP A 89 9.36 -14.31 -20.32
CA TRP A 89 9.77 -13.33 -19.31
C TRP A 89 10.39 -14.00 -18.09
N TRP A 90 11.46 -14.77 -18.26
CA TRP A 90 12.11 -15.46 -17.14
C TRP A 90 13.63 -15.53 -17.28
N GLY A 91 14.34 -15.49 -16.16
CA GLY A 91 15.80 -15.59 -16.14
C GLY A 91 16.50 -14.33 -16.63
N LYS A 92 17.70 -14.51 -17.19
CA LYS A 92 18.49 -13.44 -17.81
C LYS A 92 18.14 -13.38 -19.30
N GLY A 93 18.10 -12.18 -19.87
CA GLY A 93 17.88 -11.97 -21.29
C GLY A 93 18.47 -10.65 -21.75
N GLN A 94 18.45 -10.41 -23.06
CA GLN A 94 18.86 -9.13 -23.64
C GLN A 94 17.63 -8.26 -23.90
N MET A 95 17.75 -6.96 -23.61
CA MET A 95 16.68 -6.00 -23.87
C MET A 95 17.26 -4.64 -24.24
N THR A 96 16.66 -4.02 -25.25
CA THR A 96 16.99 -2.65 -25.66
C THR A 96 16.34 -1.65 -24.73
N ASP A 97 17.15 -0.75 -24.15
CA ASP A 97 16.65 0.37 -23.36
C ASP A 97 15.99 1.40 -24.31
N PRO A 98 14.68 1.68 -24.18
CA PRO A 98 13.98 2.58 -25.09
C PRO A 98 14.45 4.04 -24.99
N LYS A 99 15.14 4.42 -23.90
CA LYS A 99 15.67 5.78 -23.73
C LYS A 99 17.00 5.99 -24.43
N THR A 100 17.85 4.97 -24.46
CA THR A 100 19.23 5.08 -24.96
C THR A 100 19.45 4.34 -26.28
N GLY A 101 18.60 3.38 -26.63
CA GLY A 101 18.78 2.49 -27.77
C GLY A 101 19.81 1.37 -27.55
N GLU A 102 20.42 1.29 -26.37
CA GLU A 102 21.46 0.30 -26.05
C GLU A 102 20.85 -1.07 -25.70
N ILE A 103 21.48 -2.14 -26.18
CA ILE A 103 21.17 -3.51 -25.75
C ILE A 103 21.87 -3.77 -24.42
N ARG A 104 21.12 -4.23 -23.41
CA ARG A 104 21.65 -4.57 -22.10
C ARG A 104 21.26 -5.99 -21.70
N ASP A 105 22.17 -6.67 -21.03
CA ASP A 105 21.85 -7.89 -20.30
C ASP A 105 21.02 -7.52 -19.07
N VAL A 106 19.82 -8.08 -18.99
CA VAL A 106 18.85 -7.76 -17.94
C VAL A 106 18.37 -9.02 -17.23
N GLN A 107 18.05 -8.86 -15.94
CA GLN A 107 17.25 -9.84 -15.23
C GLN A 107 15.77 -9.59 -15.54
N LEU A 108 15.07 -10.58 -16.12
CA LEU A 108 13.62 -10.62 -16.32
C LEU A 108 12.96 -11.20 -15.06
N GLY A 109 12.07 -12.20 -15.18
CA GLY A 109 11.52 -12.90 -14.02
C GLY A 109 12.57 -13.68 -13.22
N SER A 110 12.39 -13.74 -11.90
CA SER A 110 13.12 -14.65 -11.00
C SER A 110 12.34 -14.82 -9.70
N PRO A 111 12.59 -15.87 -8.90
CA PRO A 111 11.89 -16.05 -7.62
C PRO A 111 12.06 -14.86 -6.67
N HIS A 112 13.28 -14.31 -6.59
CA HIS A 112 13.56 -13.13 -5.76
C HIS A 112 12.83 -11.89 -6.26
N ARG A 113 12.75 -11.71 -7.58
CA ARG A 113 12.03 -10.59 -8.18
C ARG A 113 10.53 -10.70 -7.96
N LEU A 114 9.96 -11.90 -8.13
CA LEU A 114 8.55 -12.15 -7.83
C LEU A 114 8.22 -11.87 -6.36
N HIS A 115 9.13 -12.19 -5.44
CA HIS A 115 8.96 -11.85 -4.02
C HIS A 115 8.86 -10.34 -3.82
N THR A 116 9.76 -9.58 -4.43
CA THR A 116 9.75 -8.11 -4.36
C THR A 116 8.47 -7.51 -4.98
N ILE A 117 8.05 -8.01 -6.15
CA ILE A 117 6.81 -7.58 -6.82
C ILE A 117 5.59 -7.87 -5.94
N TYR A 118 5.47 -9.10 -5.43
CA TYR A 118 4.38 -9.53 -4.57
C TYR A 118 4.28 -8.68 -3.31
N ARG A 119 5.39 -8.58 -2.56
CA ARG A 119 5.42 -7.85 -1.29
C ARG A 119 5.15 -6.38 -1.49
N THR A 120 5.86 -5.72 -2.40
CA THR A 120 5.75 -4.27 -2.57
C THR A 120 4.33 -3.88 -2.97
N ASN A 121 3.74 -4.55 -3.96
CA ASN A 121 2.38 -4.22 -4.40
C ASN A 121 1.34 -4.53 -3.33
N LYS A 122 1.48 -5.67 -2.64
CA LYS A 122 0.58 -6.04 -1.54
C LYS A 122 0.69 -5.04 -0.39
N ASP A 123 1.89 -4.77 0.11
CA ASP A 123 2.11 -3.92 1.28
C ASP A 123 1.65 -2.48 0.98
N MET A 124 1.87 -1.97 -0.24
CA MET A 124 1.34 -0.65 -0.68
C MET A 124 -0.20 -0.62 -0.72
N ALA A 125 -0.84 -1.68 -1.25
CA ALA A 125 -2.29 -1.76 -1.30
C ALA A 125 -2.90 -1.81 0.10
N TYR A 126 -2.33 -2.61 0.99
CA TYR A 126 -2.78 -2.71 2.38
C TYR A 126 -2.54 -1.41 3.16
N ALA A 127 -1.41 -0.73 2.94
CA ALA A 127 -1.11 0.56 3.55
C ALA A 127 -2.12 1.64 3.12
N ALA A 128 -2.53 1.64 1.85
CA ALA A 128 -3.55 2.56 1.34
C ALA A 128 -4.91 2.34 2.02
N SER A 129 -5.36 1.08 2.13
CA SER A 129 -6.61 0.74 2.85
C SER A 129 -6.52 1.04 4.35
N LYS A 130 -5.36 0.76 4.96
CA LYS A 130 -5.16 0.98 6.38
C LYS A 130 -5.25 2.46 6.73
N TRP A 131 -4.70 3.35 5.90
CA TRP A 131 -4.79 4.79 6.13
C TRP A 131 -6.23 5.29 6.13
N LYS A 132 -7.06 4.80 5.20
CA LYS A 132 -8.49 5.13 5.15
C LYS A 132 -9.18 4.80 6.48
N ARG A 133 -8.95 3.59 6.99
CA ARG A 133 -9.47 3.16 8.31
C ARG A 133 -8.89 3.95 9.49
N ILE A 134 -7.64 4.39 9.39
CA ILE A 134 -7.02 5.27 10.40
C ILE A 134 -7.78 6.59 10.48
N GLU A 135 -8.06 7.23 9.34
CA GLU A 135 -8.78 8.50 9.32
C GLU A 135 -10.22 8.37 9.82
N GLU A 136 -10.93 7.31 9.41
CA GLU A 136 -12.30 7.03 9.88
C GLU A 136 -12.38 6.87 11.41
N ARG A 137 -11.32 6.34 12.02
CA ARG A 137 -11.26 6.05 13.46
C ARG A 137 -10.49 7.09 14.26
N GLU A 138 -10.06 8.18 13.63
CA GLU A 138 -9.23 9.21 14.26
C GLU A 138 -9.85 9.74 15.56
N LYS A 139 -11.16 9.95 15.58
CA LYS A 139 -11.87 10.46 16.76
C LYS A 139 -11.67 9.58 18.00
N ASP A 140 -11.75 8.27 17.82
CA ASP A 140 -11.66 7.30 18.92
C ASP A 140 -10.21 6.83 19.16
N PHE A 141 -9.37 6.85 18.11
CA PHE A 141 -7.98 6.43 18.12
C PHE A 141 -7.07 7.52 17.51
N PRO A 142 -6.84 8.63 18.24
CA PRO A 142 -6.25 9.84 17.68
C PRO A 142 -4.73 9.79 17.49
N TYR A 143 -4.04 8.74 17.95
CA TYR A 143 -2.59 8.63 17.88
C TYR A 143 -2.16 7.42 17.05
N LEU A 144 -1.05 7.58 16.33
CA LEU A 144 -0.33 6.51 15.65
C LEU A 144 0.99 6.27 16.36
N VAL A 145 1.36 5.00 16.51
CA VAL A 145 2.68 4.56 16.98
C VAL A 145 3.39 3.87 15.83
N TYR A 146 4.59 4.32 15.46
CA TYR A 146 5.42 3.63 14.48
C TYR A 146 6.02 2.36 15.08
N ARG A 147 5.94 1.26 14.33
CA ARG A 147 6.35 -0.08 14.77
C ARG A 147 7.25 -0.71 13.70
N ILE A 148 8.36 -1.29 14.14
CA ILE A 148 9.21 -2.10 13.25
C ILE A 148 8.67 -3.53 13.15
N GLY A 149 8.90 -4.19 12.02
CA GLY A 149 8.45 -5.57 11.78
C GLY A 149 9.57 -6.60 11.89
N VAL A 150 9.28 -7.85 11.54
CA VAL A 150 10.17 -9.03 11.71
C VAL A 150 11.25 -9.19 10.63
N ALA A 151 11.67 -8.12 9.96
CA ALA A 151 12.76 -8.23 8.99
C ALA A 151 14.06 -8.71 9.68
N LYS A 152 14.83 -9.56 9.00
CA LYS A 152 16.11 -10.05 9.55
C LYS A 152 17.11 -8.90 9.74
N GLU A 153 17.12 -7.98 8.79
CA GLU A 153 17.98 -6.80 8.77
C GLU A 153 17.11 -5.55 8.79
N HIS A 154 17.48 -4.58 9.60
CA HIS A 154 16.74 -3.33 9.75
C HIS A 154 17.58 -2.14 9.33
N ARG A 155 16.94 -1.21 8.63
CA ARG A 155 17.50 0.12 8.41
C ARG A 155 17.60 0.84 9.77
N PRO A 156 18.80 1.29 10.20
CA PRO A 156 18.96 1.93 11.51
C PRO A 156 18.03 3.13 11.72
N GLU A 157 17.72 3.86 10.66
CA GLU A 157 16.79 4.99 10.67
C GLU A 157 15.38 4.57 11.07
N HIS A 158 14.92 3.38 10.66
CA HIS A 158 13.61 2.86 11.04
C HIS A 158 13.58 2.33 12.47
N VAL A 159 14.68 1.74 12.95
CA VAL A 159 14.78 1.27 14.35
C VAL A 159 14.62 2.44 15.32
N LYS A 160 15.17 3.62 14.98
CA LYS A 160 14.99 4.85 15.77
C LYS A 160 13.54 5.33 15.84
N LEU A 161 12.69 4.94 14.88
CA LEU A 161 11.28 5.31 14.87
C LEU A 161 10.41 4.39 15.74
N ASP A 162 10.91 3.23 16.23
CA ASP A 162 10.08 2.34 17.06
C ASP A 162 9.61 3.06 18.34
N GLY A 163 8.29 3.06 18.55
CA GLY A 163 7.66 3.77 19.65
C GLY A 163 7.41 5.27 19.40
N LEU A 164 7.70 5.80 18.20
CA LEU A 164 7.30 7.16 17.82
C LEU A 164 5.78 7.27 17.78
N CYS A 165 5.22 8.03 18.71
CA CYS A 165 3.80 8.22 18.87
C CYS A 165 3.39 9.68 18.66
N LEU A 166 2.60 9.92 17.62
CA LEU A 166 2.14 11.26 17.25
C LEU A 166 0.67 11.23 16.84
N PRO A 167 -0.05 12.36 16.93
CA PRO A 167 -1.42 12.46 16.42
C PRO A 167 -1.52 12.01 14.95
N VAL A 168 -2.65 11.43 14.54
CA VAL A 168 -2.92 10.98 13.16
C VAL A 168 -2.63 12.08 12.13
N ARG A 169 -2.95 13.34 12.46
CA ARG A 169 -2.76 14.51 11.57
C ARG A 169 -1.37 15.12 11.61
N HIS A 170 -0.43 14.56 12.38
CA HIS A 170 0.93 15.09 12.44
C HIS A 170 1.60 15.02 11.05
N PRO A 171 2.24 16.10 10.56
CA PRO A 171 2.74 16.18 9.19
C PRO A 171 3.82 15.15 8.86
N ILE A 172 4.54 14.62 9.85
CA ILE A 172 5.56 13.59 9.62
C ILE A 172 4.99 12.33 8.95
N TRP A 173 3.71 12.00 9.19
CA TRP A 173 3.06 10.84 8.58
C TRP A 173 2.85 11.00 7.07
N LYS A 174 3.03 12.20 6.51
CA LYS A 174 3.08 12.40 5.06
C LYS A 174 4.36 11.83 4.45
N ILE A 175 5.39 11.62 5.27
CA ILE A 175 6.76 11.29 4.84
C ILE A 175 7.15 9.88 5.26
N ILE A 176 6.88 9.50 6.53
CA ILE A 176 7.39 8.25 7.12
C ILE A 176 6.34 7.14 7.25
N TYR A 177 5.13 7.33 6.72
CA TYR A 177 4.07 6.33 6.83
C TYR A 177 4.44 5.08 6.00
N PRO A 178 4.58 3.90 6.64
CA PRO A 178 5.04 2.70 5.95
C PRO A 178 4.12 2.25 4.80
N PRO A 179 4.68 1.54 3.80
CA PRO A 179 6.07 1.07 3.72
C PRO A 179 7.05 2.18 3.30
N ASN A 180 8.23 2.20 3.92
CA ASN A 180 9.28 3.21 3.68
C ASN A 180 10.39 2.71 2.73
N GLY A 181 10.16 1.61 2.03
CA GLY A 181 11.13 1.06 1.09
C GLY A 181 10.86 -0.36 0.67
N TRP A 182 11.71 -0.87 -0.22
CA TRP A 182 11.70 -2.25 -0.67
C TRP A 182 11.88 -3.19 0.52
N LEU A 183 11.01 -4.20 0.59
CA LEU A 183 11.01 -5.22 1.64
C LEU A 183 10.94 -4.63 3.06
N CYS A 184 10.28 -3.47 3.23
CA CYS A 184 10.00 -2.92 4.56
C CYS A 184 8.88 -3.72 5.25
N HIS A 185 9.07 -4.05 6.53
CA HIS A 185 8.05 -4.71 7.37
C HIS A 185 7.49 -3.80 8.46
N CYS A 186 7.86 -2.52 8.47
CA CYS A 186 7.36 -1.56 9.45
C CYS A 186 5.87 -1.29 9.21
N ASP A 187 5.17 -0.92 10.28
CA ASP A 187 3.74 -0.63 10.29
C ASP A 187 3.45 0.49 11.31
N VAL A 188 2.20 0.93 11.41
CA VAL A 188 1.74 1.82 12.48
C VAL A 188 0.61 1.18 13.28
N ASP A 189 0.63 1.30 14.60
CA ASP A 189 -0.50 0.92 15.45
C ASP A 189 -1.29 2.18 15.81
N GLN A 190 -2.62 2.10 15.70
CA GLN A 190 -3.51 3.21 16.08
C GLN A 190 -3.98 2.99 17.51
N ILE A 191 -3.83 4.01 18.37
CA ILE A 191 -4.10 3.89 19.81
C ILE A 191 -5.05 4.97 20.32
N THR A 192 -5.80 4.61 21.36
CA THR A 192 -6.69 5.51 22.09
C THR A 192 -5.90 6.53 22.93
N LYS A 193 -6.57 7.61 23.34
CA LYS A 193 -6.00 8.58 24.30
C LYS A 193 -5.61 7.91 25.64
N ARG A 194 -6.42 6.97 26.13
CA ARG A 194 -6.11 6.20 27.36
C ARG A 194 -4.84 5.37 27.22
N GLN A 195 -4.66 4.71 26.07
CA GLN A 195 -3.42 3.96 25.79
C GLN A 195 -2.22 4.89 25.69
N TYR A 196 -2.36 6.03 25.02
CA TYR A 196 -1.31 7.05 24.95
C TYR A 196 -0.87 7.52 26.34
N GLU A 197 -1.81 7.90 27.21
CA GLU A 197 -1.53 8.32 28.60
C GLU A 197 -0.88 7.21 29.43
N LYS A 198 -1.29 5.95 29.21
CA LYS A 198 -0.65 4.79 29.83
C LYS A 198 0.80 4.63 29.37
N TYR A 199 1.03 4.63 28.06
CA TYR A 199 2.37 4.42 27.48
C TYR A 199 3.32 5.59 27.76
N LEU A 200 2.80 6.80 27.96
CA LEU A 200 3.60 7.91 28.47
C LEU A 200 4.20 7.65 29.85
N LYS A 201 3.49 6.93 30.72
CA LYS A 201 3.93 6.63 32.10
C LYS A 201 4.75 5.36 32.18
N GLU A 202 4.31 4.31 31.49
CA GLU A 202 4.83 2.94 31.63
C GLU A 202 5.79 2.54 30.51
N GLY A 203 5.87 3.32 29.43
CA GLY A 203 6.46 2.89 28.17
C GLY A 203 5.56 1.94 27.39
N ILE A 204 5.98 1.63 26.17
CA ILE A 204 5.35 0.65 25.29
C ILE A 204 6.29 -0.54 25.12
N ASP A 205 5.75 -1.74 24.90
CA ASP A 205 6.59 -2.89 24.54
C ASP A 205 7.32 -2.63 23.22
N SER A 206 8.58 -3.06 23.13
CA SER A 206 9.35 -3.04 21.88
C SER A 206 8.61 -3.83 20.80
N SER A 207 8.77 -3.45 19.54
CA SER A 207 8.16 -4.20 18.44
C SER A 207 8.71 -5.62 18.29
N ILE A 208 9.97 -5.82 18.70
CA ILE A 208 10.69 -7.07 18.55
C ILE A 208 10.98 -7.61 19.94
N GLY A 209 10.56 -8.86 20.15
CA GLY A 209 10.83 -9.60 21.36
C GLY A 209 12.14 -10.38 21.26
N THR A 210 12.75 -10.65 22.41
CA THR A 210 13.88 -11.58 22.52
C THR A 210 13.32 -12.96 22.84
N GLN A 211 13.67 -13.96 22.03
CA GLN A 211 13.31 -15.36 22.29
C GLN A 211 13.93 -15.77 23.63
N GLU A 212 13.09 -16.25 24.54
CA GLU A 212 13.55 -16.82 25.79
C GLU A 212 14.17 -18.20 25.52
N ILE A 213 15.34 -18.42 26.12
CA ILE A 213 16.12 -19.64 26.00
C ILE A 213 16.07 -20.35 27.35
N ASP A 214 15.75 -21.63 27.33
CA ASP A 214 15.81 -22.49 28.50
C ASP A 214 17.29 -22.63 28.95
N PRO A 215 17.63 -22.23 30.18
CA PRO A 215 19.01 -22.28 30.65
C PRO A 215 19.56 -23.71 30.81
N GLU A 216 18.70 -24.71 31.01
CA GLU A 216 19.12 -26.11 31.17
C GLU A 216 19.37 -26.79 29.84
N THR A 217 18.49 -26.59 28.87
CA THR A 217 18.55 -27.26 27.56
C THR A 217 19.26 -26.44 26.48
N GLY A 218 19.36 -25.11 26.67
CA GLY A 218 19.82 -24.18 25.64
C GLY A 218 18.86 -24.03 24.46
N LEU A 219 17.64 -24.61 24.54
CA LEU A 219 16.65 -24.58 23.47
C LEU A 219 15.65 -23.42 23.66
N PRO A 220 15.04 -22.92 22.56
CA PRO A 220 13.96 -21.94 22.65
C PRO A 220 12.75 -22.48 23.44
N THR A 221 12.26 -21.71 24.40
CA THR A 221 11.05 -22.08 25.17
C THR A 221 9.74 -21.89 24.39
N GLY A 222 9.81 -21.18 23.25
CA GLY A 222 8.64 -20.73 22.50
C GLY A 222 8.02 -19.43 23.04
N HIS A 223 8.54 -18.89 24.15
CA HIS A 223 8.12 -17.59 24.69
C HIS A 223 9.06 -16.48 24.26
N ALA A 224 8.54 -15.26 24.10
CA ALA A 224 9.31 -14.08 23.78
C ALA A 224 9.08 -13.00 24.84
N THR A 225 10.16 -12.33 25.25
CA THR A 225 10.10 -11.20 26.16
C THR A 225 10.24 -9.89 25.38
N PHE A 226 9.44 -8.89 25.75
CA PHE A 226 9.45 -7.59 25.09
C PHE A 226 9.95 -6.54 26.07
N LYS A 227 10.91 -5.72 25.63
CA LYS A 227 11.48 -4.69 26.46
C LYS A 227 10.55 -3.47 26.48
N LYS A 228 10.28 -2.89 27.64
CA LYS A 228 9.63 -1.57 27.72
C LYS A 228 10.57 -0.49 27.16
N ILE A 229 10.11 0.22 26.15
CA ILE A 229 10.77 1.38 25.57
C ILE A 229 9.95 2.64 25.85
N PRO A 230 10.60 3.81 26.04
CA PRO A 230 9.88 5.05 26.24
C PRO A 230 9.07 5.42 24.98
N LEU A 231 7.87 5.94 25.18
CA LEU A 231 7.06 6.47 24.09
C LEU A 231 7.67 7.78 23.59
N GLN A 232 8.04 7.85 22.31
CA GLN A 232 8.64 9.07 21.75
C GLN A 232 7.52 9.96 21.22
N THR A 233 7.32 11.15 21.80
CA THR A 233 6.20 12.03 21.45
C THR A 233 6.60 13.28 20.68
N THR A 234 7.88 13.39 20.35
CA THR A 234 8.42 14.49 19.54
C THR A 234 8.88 13.92 18.21
N ALA A 235 8.46 14.57 17.12
CA ALA A 235 8.88 14.19 15.78
C ALA A 235 10.40 14.35 15.61
N PRO A 236 11.11 13.30 15.17
CA PRO A 236 12.55 13.41 14.94
C PRO A 236 12.85 14.33 13.75
N LYS A 237 13.99 15.01 13.81
CA LYS A 237 14.54 15.70 12.65
C LYS A 237 15.08 14.66 11.66
N LEU A 238 14.49 14.59 10.47
CA LEU A 238 14.92 13.68 9.42
C LEU A 238 16.20 14.23 8.75
N GLU A 239 17.23 13.40 8.67
CA GLU A 239 18.41 13.68 7.84
C GLU A 239 18.01 13.50 6.37
N MET A 240 18.22 14.52 5.54
CA MET A 240 17.86 14.48 4.13
C MET A 240 19.10 14.19 3.29
N VAL A 241 19.00 13.26 2.34
CA VAL A 241 20.05 12.93 1.38
C VAL A 241 19.63 13.36 -0.03
N ASP A 242 20.61 13.83 -0.80
CA ASP A 242 20.39 14.20 -2.19
C ASP A 242 20.30 12.93 -3.05
N TRP A 243 19.27 12.86 -3.89
CA TRP A 243 19.00 11.75 -4.78
C TRP A 243 18.66 12.24 -6.17
N TYR A 244 19.33 11.71 -7.19
CA TYR A 244 19.07 12.08 -8.58
C TYR A 244 17.86 11.34 -9.13
N ASN A 245 16.79 12.08 -9.44
CA ASN A 245 15.60 11.53 -10.05
C ASN A 245 15.74 11.47 -11.57
N SER A 246 16.03 10.29 -12.11
CA SER A 246 16.13 10.09 -13.56
C SER A 246 14.82 10.27 -14.32
N ARG A 247 13.66 10.26 -13.64
CA ARG A 247 12.35 10.52 -14.26
C ARG A 247 12.13 12.02 -14.52
N THR A 248 12.57 12.88 -13.60
CA THR A 248 12.36 14.33 -13.67
C THR A 248 13.61 15.10 -14.11
N GLY A 249 14.79 14.46 -14.09
CA GLY A 249 16.08 15.08 -14.38
C GLY A 249 16.58 16.01 -13.26
N LYS A 250 15.98 15.95 -12.06
CA LYS A 250 16.26 16.86 -10.95
C LYS A 250 16.88 16.13 -9.77
N MET A 251 17.69 16.86 -9.00
CA MET A 251 18.10 16.43 -7.66
C MET A 251 16.92 16.65 -6.70
N GLU A 252 16.47 15.58 -6.06
CA GLU A 252 15.47 15.61 -5.01
C GLU A 252 16.12 15.30 -3.66
N LYS A 253 15.50 15.76 -2.57
CA LYS A 253 15.91 15.43 -1.21
C LYS A 253 14.96 14.38 -0.66
N ILE A 254 15.51 13.22 -0.30
CA ILE A 254 14.75 12.14 0.35
C ILE A 254 15.25 11.92 1.78
N PRO A 255 14.40 11.52 2.73
CA PRO A 255 14.87 11.17 4.07
C PRO A 255 15.81 9.96 4.01
N LYS A 256 16.93 10.04 4.73
CA LYS A 256 17.84 8.92 4.90
C LYS A 256 17.10 7.71 5.49
N GLY A 257 17.38 6.54 4.95
CA GLY A 257 16.72 5.29 5.34
C GLY A 257 15.36 5.05 4.68
N ILE A 258 14.80 6.03 3.96
CA ILE A 258 13.61 5.83 3.12
C ILE A 258 14.07 5.66 1.67
N ASP A 259 13.63 4.60 1.02
CA ASP A 259 13.99 4.39 -0.38
C ASP A 259 13.26 5.41 -1.27
N ALA A 260 13.93 5.90 -2.31
CA ALA A 260 13.36 6.87 -3.23
C ALA A 260 12.03 6.36 -3.82
N GLY A 261 10.98 7.17 -3.71
CA GLY A 261 9.64 6.83 -4.19
C GLY A 261 8.75 6.18 -3.14
N PHE A 262 9.25 5.96 -1.92
CA PHE A 262 8.47 5.54 -0.74
C PHE A 262 8.32 6.67 0.29
N ASP A 263 8.90 7.84 0.05
CA ASP A 263 8.86 9.04 0.89
C ASP A 263 7.53 9.80 0.78
N TYR A 264 6.42 9.06 0.76
CA TYR A 264 5.07 9.62 0.72
C TYR A 264 4.05 8.68 1.36
N ASN A 265 2.96 9.25 1.88
CA ASN A 265 1.85 8.47 2.39
C ASN A 265 0.94 8.00 1.24
N VAL A 266 1.01 6.71 0.92
CA VAL A 266 0.22 6.10 -0.16
C VAL A 266 -1.30 6.22 0.04
N GLY A 267 -1.76 6.20 1.29
CA GLY A 267 -3.17 6.34 1.65
C GLY A 267 -3.71 7.72 1.37
N LEU A 268 -3.05 8.75 1.91
CA LEU A 268 -3.36 10.16 1.64
C LEU A 268 -3.33 10.45 0.14
N ALA A 269 -2.28 9.99 -0.53
CA ALA A 269 -2.11 10.27 -1.96
C ALA A 269 -3.18 9.54 -2.81
N ASN A 270 -3.58 8.33 -2.42
CA ASN A 270 -4.68 7.61 -3.09
C ASN A 270 -6.02 8.33 -2.91
N GLN A 271 -6.32 8.84 -1.72
CA GLN A 271 -7.55 9.60 -1.47
C GLN A 271 -7.59 10.91 -2.25
N ALA A 272 -6.48 11.66 -2.28
CA ALA A 272 -6.37 12.87 -3.09
C ALA A 272 -6.62 12.57 -4.58
N ARG A 273 -6.05 11.47 -5.08
CA ARG A 273 -6.29 11.01 -6.46
C ARG A 273 -7.77 10.68 -6.70
N LEU A 274 -8.40 9.90 -5.82
CA LEU A 274 -9.82 9.55 -5.94
C LEU A 274 -10.72 10.80 -5.92
N GLY A 275 -10.43 11.75 -5.04
CA GLY A 275 -11.14 13.05 -5.01
C GLY A 275 -11.02 13.79 -6.34
N SER A 276 -9.81 13.89 -6.89
CA SER A 276 -9.58 14.58 -8.18
C SER A 276 -10.29 13.90 -9.36
N LEU A 277 -10.31 12.56 -9.39
CA LEU A 277 -11.03 11.79 -10.41
C LEU A 277 -12.53 12.03 -10.32
N THR A 278 -13.12 11.97 -9.12
CA THR A 278 -14.55 12.25 -8.91
C THR A 278 -14.91 13.66 -9.36
N GLN A 279 -14.06 14.65 -9.08
CA GLN A 279 -14.26 16.02 -9.53
C GLN A 279 -14.22 16.12 -11.07
N THR A 280 -13.18 15.58 -11.70
CA THR A 280 -13.05 15.59 -13.18
C THR A 280 -14.22 14.86 -13.86
N LEU A 281 -14.64 13.72 -13.32
CA LEU A 281 -15.80 12.99 -13.84
C LEU A 281 -17.07 13.82 -13.71
N THR A 282 -17.29 14.46 -12.55
CA THR A 282 -18.43 15.35 -12.32
C THR A 282 -18.46 16.51 -13.31
N GLU A 283 -17.32 17.15 -13.56
CA GLU A 283 -17.19 18.24 -14.52
C GLU A 283 -17.48 17.77 -15.95
N LYS A 284 -16.93 16.62 -16.37
CA LYS A 284 -17.20 16.02 -17.68
C LYS A 284 -18.67 15.64 -17.87
N ILE A 285 -19.30 15.06 -16.84
CA ILE A 285 -20.72 14.69 -16.86
C ILE A 285 -21.60 15.93 -17.01
N LYS A 286 -21.27 17.04 -16.35
CA LYS A 286 -22.02 18.31 -16.44
C LYS A 286 -22.04 18.91 -17.85
N VAL A 287 -20.97 18.71 -18.63
CA VAL A 287 -20.83 19.30 -19.97
C VAL A 287 -21.12 18.30 -21.10
N ALA A 288 -21.24 17.01 -20.80
CA ALA A 288 -21.51 15.98 -21.79
C ALA A 288 -22.97 16.04 -22.26
N PRO A 289 -23.24 15.83 -23.57
CA PRO A 289 -24.61 15.70 -24.07
C PRO A 289 -25.38 14.62 -23.30
N PRO A 290 -26.70 14.80 -23.04
CA PRO A 290 -27.49 13.84 -22.28
C PRO A 290 -27.43 12.40 -22.81
N ALA A 291 -27.27 12.24 -24.13
CA ALA A 291 -27.12 10.93 -24.79
C ALA A 291 -25.85 10.17 -24.37
N ILE A 292 -24.79 10.87 -23.96
CA ILE A 292 -23.52 10.27 -23.51
C ILE A 292 -23.48 10.21 -21.97
N ALA A 293 -23.96 11.26 -21.32
CA ALA A 293 -23.87 11.38 -19.87
C ALA A 293 -24.81 10.40 -19.13
N LYS A 294 -26.01 10.14 -19.67
CA LYS A 294 -27.03 9.30 -19.04
C LYS A 294 -26.66 7.80 -18.99
N PRO A 295 -26.18 7.17 -20.08
CA PRO A 295 -25.72 5.78 -20.02
C PRO A 295 -24.52 5.60 -19.08
N PHE A 296 -23.57 6.53 -19.11
CA PHE A 296 -22.38 6.50 -18.26
C PHE A 296 -22.74 6.63 -16.77
N ALA A 297 -23.63 7.56 -16.42
CA ALA A 297 -24.17 7.71 -15.07
C ALA A 297 -24.89 6.44 -14.59
N MET A 298 -25.68 5.80 -15.48
CA MET A 298 -26.39 4.55 -15.17
C MET A 298 -25.44 3.38 -14.99
N GLU A 299 -24.36 3.30 -15.77
CA GLU A 299 -23.33 2.28 -15.63
C GLU A 299 -22.56 2.43 -14.31
N MET A 300 -22.19 3.67 -13.93
CA MET A 300 -21.61 3.95 -12.62
C MET A 300 -22.55 3.57 -11.46
N ILE A 301 -23.85 3.87 -11.57
CA ILE A 301 -24.86 3.45 -10.58
C ILE A 301 -24.94 1.92 -10.52
N LYS A 302 -24.85 1.23 -11.66
CA LYS A 302 -24.90 -0.24 -11.73
C LYS A 302 -23.66 -0.88 -11.13
N GLU A 303 -22.46 -0.40 -11.44
CA GLU A 303 -21.21 -0.84 -10.81
C GLU A 303 -21.22 -0.59 -9.31
N TYR A 304 -21.68 0.59 -8.88
CA TYR A 304 -21.89 0.89 -7.47
C TYR A 304 -22.84 -0.09 -6.80
N ASN A 305 -24.00 -0.34 -7.39
CA ASN A 305 -24.99 -1.28 -6.85
C ASN A 305 -24.47 -2.73 -6.82
N ASN A 306 -23.63 -3.12 -7.78
CA ASN A 306 -22.98 -4.42 -7.77
C ASN A 306 -21.92 -4.50 -6.67
N LEU A 307 -21.05 -3.50 -6.53
CA LEU A 307 -20.09 -3.41 -5.42
C LEU A 307 -20.80 -3.43 -4.05
N TYR A 308 -21.98 -2.83 -3.96
CA TYR A 308 -22.83 -2.83 -2.76
C TYR A 308 -23.53 -4.17 -2.53
N LYS A 309 -24.04 -4.86 -3.56
CA LYS A 309 -24.71 -6.16 -3.39
C LYS A 309 -23.74 -7.25 -2.94
N THR A 310 -22.49 -7.23 -3.38
CA THR A 310 -21.50 -8.26 -3.03
C THR A 310 -20.78 -7.98 -1.71
N ASN A 311 -20.76 -6.72 -1.22
CA ASN A 311 -19.98 -6.31 -0.04
C ASN A 311 -20.76 -5.42 0.97
N ALA A 312 -22.10 -5.46 0.97
CA ALA A 312 -22.96 -4.58 1.78
C ALA A 312 -22.63 -4.56 3.28
N ASP A 313 -22.15 -5.68 3.81
CA ASP A 313 -21.85 -5.90 5.22
C ASP A 313 -20.49 -5.34 5.65
N LEU A 314 -19.63 -4.95 4.70
CA LEU A 314 -18.25 -4.49 4.95
C LEU A 314 -18.08 -2.97 4.84
N MET A 315 -19.13 -2.23 4.49
CA MET A 315 -19.10 -0.77 4.28
C MET A 315 -19.69 0.01 5.46
N LEU A 316 -18.99 1.04 5.93
CA LEU A 316 -19.43 1.94 7.01
C LEU A 316 -20.56 2.87 6.58
N THR A 317 -21.40 3.27 7.55
CA THR A 317 -22.64 4.04 7.35
C THR A 317 -22.43 5.37 6.63
N GLU A 318 -21.36 6.11 6.92
CA GLU A 318 -21.10 7.43 6.31
C GLU A 318 -20.73 7.34 4.82
N GLN A 319 -20.09 6.25 4.38
CA GLN A 319 -19.83 6.00 2.95
C GLN A 319 -21.12 5.66 2.21
N LYS A 320 -22.01 4.89 2.85
CA LYS A 320 -23.38 4.69 2.36
C LYS A 320 -24.08 6.05 2.20
N THR A 321 -23.94 6.97 3.15
CA THR A 321 -24.57 8.30 3.07
C THR A 321 -23.96 9.19 1.97
N ALA A 322 -22.64 9.36 1.92
CA ALA A 322 -21.98 10.22 0.95
C ALA A 322 -22.20 9.76 -0.50
N MET A 323 -22.15 8.44 -0.74
CA MET A 323 -22.41 7.88 -2.06
C MET A 323 -23.91 7.94 -2.40
N THR A 324 -24.81 7.69 -1.45
CA THR A 324 -26.26 7.90 -1.68
C THR A 324 -26.58 9.34 -2.07
N LEU A 325 -25.94 10.33 -1.42
CA LEU A 325 -26.09 11.74 -1.78
C LEU A 325 -25.55 12.05 -3.18
N PHE A 326 -24.38 11.52 -3.53
CA PHE A 326 -23.80 11.67 -4.88
C PHE A 326 -24.68 11.04 -5.96
N PHE A 327 -25.24 9.85 -5.72
CA PHE A 327 -26.12 9.18 -6.68
C PHE A 327 -27.52 9.80 -6.73
N SER A 328 -28.05 10.31 -5.61
CA SER A 328 -29.26 11.14 -5.59
C SER A 328 -29.07 12.41 -6.43
N PHE A 329 -27.90 13.06 -6.32
CA PHE A 329 -27.52 14.18 -7.18
C PHE A 329 -27.48 13.78 -8.66
N ILE A 330 -26.86 12.64 -9.02
CA ILE A 330 -26.83 12.14 -10.40
C ILE A 330 -28.24 11.82 -10.92
N LYS A 331 -29.08 11.14 -10.11
CA LYS A 331 -30.47 10.83 -10.49
C LYS A 331 -31.26 12.10 -10.77
N LYS A 332 -31.11 13.12 -9.91
CA LYS A 332 -31.73 14.43 -10.06
C LYS A 332 -31.20 15.21 -11.28
N LEU A 333 -29.91 15.10 -11.59
CA LEU A 333 -29.28 15.76 -12.74
C LEU A 333 -29.81 15.23 -14.08
N PHE A 334 -30.18 13.95 -14.16
CA PHE A 334 -30.62 13.29 -15.40
C PHE A 334 -32.09 12.87 -15.42
N SER A 335 -32.89 13.30 -14.44
CA SER A 335 -34.28 12.88 -14.26
C SER A 335 -34.44 11.35 -14.36
N LEU A 336 -33.49 10.63 -13.78
CA LEU A 336 -33.53 9.17 -13.66
C LEU A 336 -34.44 8.84 -12.48
N GLY A 337 -35.45 7.97 -12.70
CA GLY A 337 -36.36 7.52 -11.65
C GLY A 337 -35.62 6.89 -10.46
N GLU A 338 -36.29 6.88 -9.29
CA GLU A 338 -35.74 6.31 -8.04
C GLU A 338 -35.36 4.84 -8.15
#